data_AF-A0A1J4UU57-F1
#
_entry.id   AF-A0A1J4UU57-F1
#
_cell.length_a   1.000
_cell.length_b   1.000
_cell.length_c   1.000
_cell.angle_alpha   90.00
_cell.angle_beta   90.00
_cell.angle_gamma   90.00
#
_symmetry.space_group_name_H-M   'P 1'
#
loop_
_entity.id
_entity.type
_entity.pdbx_description
1 polymer ?
#
loop_
_entity_poly.entity_id
_entity_poly.type
_entity_poly.pdbx_seq_one_letter_code
_entity_poly.pdbx_strand_id
1 'polypeptide(L)'
;MGLLVVSPRRVAALKSAREKIEEATGVKVEVKDDGSVSFAGDEGAAWTALQICRAIGYGFLPKQALKLTGDDYFLEVVDLREAFKGNEKKMKRYKARVIGEKGKAKENIQELSGAWVSIFEEDVAILGKYADLQAAKTAVYKLLEGREHATVYAFLEAKRKQGELS
;
A
#
# COMPACT_ATOMS: atom_id res chain seq x y z
N MET A 1 5.32 -11.52 20.18
CA MET A 1 4.06 -10.77 20.23
C MET A 1 4.25 -9.50 19.41
N GLY A 2 3.67 -9.43 18.21
CA GLY A 2 3.73 -8.23 17.39
C GLY A 2 2.70 -7.20 17.86
N LEU A 3 3.06 -5.92 17.83
CA LEU A 3 2.15 -4.80 18.09
C LEU A 3 2.20 -3.88 16.87
N LEU A 4 1.02 -3.56 16.32
CA LEU A 4 0.85 -2.58 15.26
C LEU A 4 -0.09 -1.49 15.78
N VAL A 5 0.25 -0.22 15.54
CA VAL A 5 -0.66 0.89 15.77
C VAL A 5 -1.15 1.39 14.42
N VAL A 6 -2.48 1.47 14.27
CA VAL A 6 -3.12 1.99 13.07
C VAL A 6 -3.90 3.26 13.38
N SER A 7 -4.15 4.08 12.35
CA SER A 7 -5.04 5.24 12.48
C SER A 7 -6.43 4.78 12.99
N PRO A 8 -7.01 5.42 14.02
CA PRO A 8 -8.33 5.07 14.56
C PRO A 8 -9.43 5.03 13.49
N ARG A 9 -9.26 5.81 12.41
CA ARG A 9 -10.15 5.84 11.23
C ARG A 9 -10.24 4.49 10.50
N ARG A 10 -9.30 3.58 10.73
CA ARG A 10 -9.21 2.26 10.09
C ARG A 10 -9.59 1.11 11.01
N VAL A 11 -9.83 1.37 12.29
CA VAL A 11 -10.24 0.34 13.27
C VAL A 11 -11.50 -0.39 12.79
N ALA A 12 -12.52 0.32 12.31
CA ALA A 12 -13.74 -0.30 11.78
C ALA A 12 -13.48 -1.23 10.57
N ALA A 13 -12.56 -0.85 9.69
CA ALA A 13 -12.17 -1.67 8.55
C ALA A 13 -11.40 -2.92 8.98
N LEU A 14 -10.54 -2.82 9.99
CA LEU A 14 -9.83 -3.96 10.55
C LEU A 14 -10.76 -4.91 11.30
N LYS A 15 -11.66 -4.39 12.13
CA LYS A 15 -12.65 -5.19 12.86
C LYS A 15 -13.53 -6.01 11.91
N SER A 16 -13.98 -5.42 10.81
CA SER A 16 -14.78 -6.13 9.80
C SER A 16 -13.97 -7.12 8.94
N ALA A 17 -12.66 -6.93 8.83
CA ALA A 17 -11.77 -7.85 8.12
C ALA A 17 -11.22 -8.98 9.00
N ARG A 18 -11.26 -8.81 10.33
CA ARG A 18 -10.65 -9.68 11.33
C ARG A 18 -10.87 -11.16 11.06
N GLU A 19 -12.12 -11.60 10.93
CA GLU A 19 -12.47 -13.02 10.73
C GLU A 19 -11.73 -13.63 9.53
N LYS A 20 -11.64 -12.87 8.42
CA LYS A 20 -10.95 -13.33 7.20
C LYS A 20 -9.44 -13.40 7.38
N ILE A 21 -8.87 -12.50 8.20
CA ILE A 21 -7.44 -12.50 8.51
C ILE A 21 -7.11 -13.71 9.40
N GLU A 22 -7.92 -13.94 10.43
CA GLU A 22 -7.75 -15.09 11.33
C GLU A 22 -7.93 -16.42 10.56
N GLU A 23 -8.91 -16.53 9.66
CA GLU A 23 -9.13 -17.70 8.80
C GLU A 23 -7.95 -17.95 7.84
N ALA A 24 -7.42 -16.89 7.22
CA ALA A 24 -6.35 -17.03 6.23
C ALA A 24 -4.97 -17.28 6.85
N THR A 25 -4.74 -16.89 8.10
CA THR A 25 -3.42 -16.96 8.76
C THR A 25 -3.38 -17.93 9.93
N GLY A 26 -4.52 -18.34 10.48
CA GLY A 26 -4.59 -19.13 11.71
C GLY A 26 -4.15 -18.38 12.98
N VAL A 27 -3.91 -17.06 12.89
CA VAL A 27 -3.46 -16.22 14.00
C VAL A 27 -4.65 -15.53 14.64
N LYS A 28 -4.67 -15.46 15.97
CA LYS A 28 -5.66 -14.66 16.69
C LYS A 28 -5.28 -13.19 16.65
N VAL A 29 -6.20 -12.35 16.17
CA VAL A 29 -5.99 -10.90 16.01
C VAL A 29 -6.91 -10.15 16.96
N GLU A 30 -6.36 -9.30 17.81
CA GLU A 30 -7.16 -8.44 18.69
C GLU A 30 -6.97 -6.98 18.29
N VAL A 31 -8.08 -6.29 17.99
CA VAL A 31 -8.10 -4.89 17.56
C VAL A 31 -8.80 -4.06 18.62
N LYS A 32 -8.06 -3.16 19.25
CA LYS A 32 -8.57 -2.21 20.25
C LYS A 32 -9.07 -0.92 19.60
N ASP A 33 -9.89 -0.18 20.33
CA ASP A 33 -10.51 1.07 19.83
C ASP A 33 -9.51 2.22 19.67
N ASP A 34 -8.38 2.16 20.37
CA ASP A 34 -7.26 3.10 20.28
C ASP A 34 -6.41 2.91 19.00
N GLY A 35 -6.70 1.88 18.19
CA GLY A 35 -5.91 1.54 17.01
C GLY A 35 -4.79 0.54 17.26
N SER A 36 -4.61 0.05 18.50
CA SER A 36 -3.65 -0.98 18.83
C SER A 36 -4.13 -2.36 18.33
N VAL A 37 -3.25 -3.07 17.63
CA VAL A 37 -3.51 -4.43 17.11
C VAL A 37 -2.44 -5.38 17.61
N SER A 38 -2.87 -6.48 18.26
CA SER A 38 -2.00 -7.54 18.77
C SER A 38 -2.24 -8.86 18.05
N PHE A 39 -1.16 -9.64 17.91
CA PHE A 39 -1.13 -10.91 17.20
C PHE A 39 -0.62 -12.03 18.11
N ALA A 40 -1.38 -13.12 18.21
CA ALA A 40 -1.03 -14.30 18.99
C ALA A 40 -1.09 -15.56 18.11
N GLY A 41 0.06 -16.19 17.88
CA GLY A 41 0.22 -17.36 17.02
C GLY A 41 1.70 -17.63 16.70
N ASP A 42 1.94 -18.51 15.72
CA ASP A 42 3.26 -18.75 15.13
C ASP A 42 3.90 -17.45 14.59
N GLU A 43 5.22 -17.34 14.67
CA GLU A 43 5.94 -16.11 14.32
C GLU A 43 5.79 -15.73 12.84
N GLY A 44 5.88 -16.70 11.93
CA GLY A 44 5.72 -16.46 10.50
C GLY A 44 4.28 -16.07 10.15
N ALA A 45 3.31 -16.80 10.70
CA ALA A 45 1.90 -16.49 10.51
C ALA A 45 1.52 -15.13 11.10
N ALA A 46 2.09 -14.76 12.25
CA ALA A 46 1.87 -13.48 12.90
C ALA A 46 2.47 -12.32 12.10
N TRP A 47 3.62 -12.53 11.46
CA TRP A 47 4.21 -11.56 10.53
C TRP A 47 3.28 -11.30 9.33
N THR A 48 2.75 -12.36 8.72
CA THR A 48 1.80 -12.24 7.61
C THR A 48 0.53 -11.51 8.03
N ALA A 49 -0.06 -11.87 9.18
CA ALA A 49 -1.22 -11.17 9.73
C ALA A 49 -0.92 -9.68 9.98
N LEU A 50 0.27 -9.36 10.48
CA LEU A 50 0.73 -7.98 10.67
C LEU A 50 0.79 -7.22 9.35
N GLN A 51 1.36 -7.81 8.28
CA GLN A 51 1.41 -7.16 6.97
C GLN A 51 0.01 -6.93 6.39
N ILE A 52 -0.91 -7.88 6.55
CA ILE A 52 -2.32 -7.74 6.11
C ILE A 52 -3.01 -6.60 6.86
N CYS A 53 -2.90 -6.57 8.19
CA CYS A 53 -3.46 -5.48 8.99
C CYS A 53 -2.83 -4.13 8.63
N ARG A 54 -1.53 -4.10 8.37
CA ARG A 54 -0.81 -2.90 7.94
C ARG A 54 -1.33 -2.39 6.59
N ALA A 55 -1.51 -3.28 5.60
CA ALA A 55 -2.11 -2.91 4.31
C ALA A 55 -3.52 -2.32 4.46
N ILE A 56 -4.38 -2.95 5.27
CA ILE A 56 -5.72 -2.41 5.56
C ILE A 56 -5.62 -1.06 6.29
N GLY A 57 -4.67 -0.91 7.19
CA GLY A 57 -4.33 0.36 7.85
C GLY A 57 -3.99 1.48 6.86
N TYR A 58 -3.32 1.16 5.76
CA TYR A 58 -3.02 2.13 4.71
C TYR A 58 -4.11 2.33 3.66
N GLY A 59 -5.30 1.74 3.85
CA GLY A 59 -6.45 2.00 2.97
C GLY A 59 -6.74 0.91 1.94
N PHE A 60 -5.97 -0.18 1.89
CA PHE A 60 -6.29 -1.29 1.00
C PHE A 60 -7.56 -2.02 1.43
N LEU A 61 -8.26 -2.59 0.44
CA LEU A 61 -9.41 -3.44 0.67
C LEU A 61 -8.96 -4.78 1.27
N PRO A 62 -9.77 -5.43 2.13
CA PRO A 62 -9.41 -6.74 2.70
C PRO A 62 -9.06 -7.78 1.63
N LYS A 63 -9.78 -7.80 0.50
CA LYS A 63 -9.50 -8.71 -0.62
C LYS A 63 -8.11 -8.51 -1.25
N GLN A 64 -7.61 -7.26 -1.27
CA GLN A 64 -6.27 -6.95 -1.78
C GLN A 64 -5.21 -7.31 -0.73
N ALA A 65 -5.45 -6.93 0.53
CA ALA A 65 -4.52 -7.19 1.63
C ALA A 65 -4.28 -8.69 1.86
N LEU A 66 -5.32 -9.52 1.73
CA LEU A 66 -5.20 -10.99 1.86
C LEU A 66 -4.27 -11.62 0.81
N LYS A 67 -3.92 -10.94 -0.28
CA LYS A 67 -2.92 -11.42 -1.24
C LYS A 67 -1.52 -11.56 -0.62
N LEU A 68 -1.24 -10.85 0.47
CA LEU A 68 0.01 -10.95 1.22
C LEU A 68 0.20 -12.29 1.94
N THR A 69 -0.80 -13.18 1.89
CA THR A 69 -0.62 -14.59 2.29
C THR A 69 0.20 -15.39 1.28
N GLY A 70 0.30 -14.93 0.03
CA GLY A 70 1.15 -15.54 -0.99
C GLY A 70 2.57 -14.98 -0.95
N ASP A 71 3.54 -15.80 -1.35
CA ASP A 71 4.97 -15.48 -1.31
C ASP A 71 5.41 -14.45 -2.36
N ASP A 72 4.59 -14.19 -3.38
CA ASP A 72 4.90 -13.31 -4.49
C ASP A 72 4.38 -11.88 -4.32
N TYR A 73 3.52 -11.62 -3.32
CA TYR A 73 2.95 -10.31 -3.04
C TYR A 73 3.66 -9.60 -1.90
N PHE A 74 3.90 -8.31 -2.09
CA PHE A 74 4.61 -7.47 -1.15
C PHE A 74 3.82 -6.20 -0.86
N LEU A 75 4.06 -5.62 0.31
CA LEU A 75 3.59 -4.31 0.72
C LEU A 75 4.80 -3.41 0.94
N GLU A 76 4.83 -2.28 0.26
CA GLU A 76 5.78 -1.21 0.53
C GLU A 76 5.05 0.07 0.91
N VAL A 77 5.67 0.85 1.79
CA VAL A 77 5.11 2.11 2.29
C VAL A 77 6.18 3.18 2.17
N VAL A 78 5.83 4.28 1.52
CA VAL A 78 6.66 5.46 1.35
C VAL A 78 6.13 6.56 2.26
N ASP A 79 6.89 6.89 3.29
CA ASP A 79 6.61 8.04 4.18
C ASP A 79 6.96 9.34 3.45
N LEU A 80 5.94 10.17 3.19
CA LEU A 80 6.12 11.43 2.48
C LEU A 80 6.65 12.55 3.39
N ARG A 81 6.41 12.50 4.70
CA ARG A 81 6.98 13.46 5.65
C ARG A 81 8.49 13.33 5.65
N GLU A 82 8.99 12.11 5.71
CA GLU A 82 10.43 11.83 5.64
C GLU A 82 10.99 12.27 4.27
N ALA A 83 10.35 11.84 3.18
CA ALA A 83 10.80 12.17 1.82
C ALA A 83 10.87 13.69 1.56
N PHE A 84 9.97 14.48 2.15
CA PHE A 84 9.91 15.93 1.97
C PHE A 84 10.47 16.75 3.14
N LYS A 85 11.11 16.10 4.13
CA LYS A 85 11.65 16.74 5.35
C LYS A 85 10.62 17.67 6.02
N GLY A 86 9.36 17.23 6.09
CA GLY A 86 8.26 18.00 6.69
C GLY A 86 7.75 19.19 5.87
N ASN A 87 8.15 19.36 4.60
CA ASN A 87 7.64 20.46 3.76
C ASN A 87 6.21 20.16 3.27
N GLU A 88 5.22 20.62 4.05
CA GLU A 88 3.79 20.38 3.77
C GLU A 88 3.31 20.89 2.41
N LYS A 89 3.83 22.04 1.94
CA LYS A 89 3.45 22.59 0.62
C LYS A 89 3.90 21.68 -0.52
N LYS A 90 5.15 21.20 -0.46
CA LYS A 90 5.69 20.23 -1.44
C LYS A 90 4.92 18.92 -1.38
N MET A 91 4.65 18.42 -0.18
CA MET A 91 3.89 17.19 0.02
C MET A 91 2.45 17.29 -0.52
N LYS A 92 1.73 18.40 -0.27
CA LYS A 92 0.38 18.62 -0.80
C LYS A 92 0.37 18.67 -2.34
N ARG A 93 1.34 19.38 -2.94
CA ARG A 93 1.49 19.42 -4.40
C ARG A 93 1.81 18.05 -4.98
N TYR A 94 2.64 17.27 -4.29
CA TYR A 94 2.96 15.90 -4.67
C TYR A 94 1.74 14.98 -4.62
N LYS A 95 1.00 14.95 -3.50
CA LYS A 95 -0.22 14.15 -3.36
C LYS A 95 -1.19 14.47 -4.50
N ALA A 96 -1.33 15.75 -4.85
CA ALA A 96 -2.15 16.17 -5.99
C ALA A 96 -1.67 15.61 -7.35
N ARG A 97 -0.35 15.47 -7.56
CA ARG A 97 0.19 14.83 -8.77
C ARG A 97 -0.10 13.34 -8.78
N VAL A 98 0.21 12.61 -7.71
CA VAL A 98 0.00 11.15 -7.71
C VAL A 98 -1.48 10.78 -7.78
N ILE A 99 -2.35 11.53 -7.08
CA ILE A 99 -3.80 11.35 -7.21
C ILE A 99 -4.22 11.74 -8.64
N GLY A 100 -3.72 12.86 -9.15
CA GLY A 100 -4.14 13.43 -10.43
C GLY A 100 -5.59 13.93 -10.38
N GLU A 101 -6.08 14.42 -11.52
CA GLU A 101 -7.46 14.88 -11.62
C GLU A 101 -8.43 13.71 -11.39
N LYS A 102 -9.31 13.83 -10.40
CA LYS A 102 -10.31 12.80 -10.03
C LYS A 102 -9.72 11.40 -9.74
N GLY A 103 -8.43 11.31 -9.40
CA GLY A 103 -7.78 10.01 -9.14
C GLY A 103 -7.19 9.32 -10.38
N LYS A 104 -7.31 9.91 -11.57
CA LYS A 104 -6.89 9.30 -12.84
C LYS A 104 -5.43 8.90 -12.89
N ALA A 105 -4.54 9.70 -12.29
CA ALA A 105 -3.11 9.36 -12.34
C ALA A 105 -2.79 8.10 -11.53
N LYS A 106 -3.39 8.00 -10.34
CA LYS A 106 -3.31 6.80 -9.51
C LYS A 106 -3.92 5.60 -10.21
N GLU A 107 -5.08 5.77 -10.84
CA GLU A 107 -5.76 4.72 -11.61
C GLU A 107 -4.88 4.20 -12.75
N ASN A 108 -4.33 5.09 -13.58
CA ASN A 108 -3.43 4.73 -14.67
C ASN A 108 -2.16 4.02 -14.17
N ILE A 109 -1.55 4.49 -13.08
CA ILE A 109 -0.39 3.80 -12.51
C ILE A 109 -0.76 2.38 -12.11
N GLN A 110 -1.89 2.19 -11.44
CA GLN A 110 -2.33 0.86 -11.02
C GLN A 110 -2.63 -0.05 -12.22
N GLU A 111 -3.34 0.46 -13.24
CA GLU A 111 -3.67 -0.30 -14.44
C GLU A 111 -2.42 -0.70 -15.24
N LEU A 112 -1.48 0.23 -15.43
CA LEU A 112 -0.28 -0.01 -16.20
C LEU A 112 0.75 -0.88 -15.47
N SER A 113 0.87 -0.73 -14.14
CA SER A 113 1.83 -1.50 -13.34
C SER A 113 1.33 -2.86 -12.89
N GLY A 114 0.01 -3.05 -12.76
CA GLY A 114 -0.58 -4.24 -12.12
C GLY A 114 -0.59 -4.20 -10.59
N ALA A 115 0.06 -3.21 -9.96
CA ALA A 115 0.05 -3.04 -8.51
C ALA A 115 -1.10 -2.12 -8.04
N TRP A 116 -1.53 -2.29 -6.79
CA TRP A 116 -2.46 -1.37 -6.13
C TRP A 116 -1.70 -0.27 -5.41
N VAL A 117 -2.24 0.96 -5.47
CA VAL A 117 -1.65 2.13 -4.82
C VAL A 117 -2.70 2.77 -3.92
N SER A 118 -2.35 2.95 -2.66
CA SER A 118 -3.13 3.70 -1.69
C SER A 118 -2.39 4.94 -1.24
N ILE A 119 -3.12 6.04 -1.08
CA ILE A 119 -2.61 7.31 -0.58
C ILE A 119 -3.42 7.62 0.66
N PHE A 120 -2.81 7.48 1.83
CA PHE A 120 -3.49 7.60 3.11
C PHE A 120 -2.70 8.52 4.02
N GLU A 121 -3.36 9.58 4.49
CA GLU A 121 -2.71 10.62 5.30
C GLU A 121 -1.42 11.12 4.65
N GLU A 122 -0.27 10.75 5.20
CA GLU A 122 1.09 11.18 4.85
C GLU A 122 1.87 10.10 4.09
N ASP A 123 1.23 8.99 3.74
CA ASP A 123 1.87 7.80 3.23
C ASP A 123 1.36 7.44 1.83
N VAL A 124 2.26 6.89 1.02
CA VAL A 124 1.88 6.15 -0.18
C VAL A 124 2.23 4.68 0.03
N ALA A 125 1.22 3.84 0.10
CA ALA A 125 1.39 2.40 0.20
C ALA A 125 1.14 1.74 -1.16
N ILE A 126 1.96 0.74 -1.48
CA ILE A 126 1.91 0.00 -2.74
C ILE A 126 1.85 -1.49 -2.41
N LEU A 127 0.90 -2.19 -3.01
CA LEU A 127 0.71 -3.62 -2.83
C LEU A 127 0.67 -4.29 -4.19
N GLY A 128 1.49 -5.32 -4.41
CA GLY A 128 1.53 -6.02 -5.68
C GLY A 128 2.61 -7.08 -5.71
N LYS A 129 2.76 -7.75 -6.85
CA LYS A 129 3.90 -8.63 -7.07
C LYS A 129 5.19 -7.82 -7.12
N TYR A 130 6.32 -8.46 -6.86
CA TYR A 130 7.60 -7.75 -6.78
C TYR A 130 7.87 -6.80 -7.97
N ALA A 131 7.78 -7.29 -9.20
CA ALA A 131 8.05 -6.47 -10.40
C ALA A 131 7.04 -5.32 -10.57
N ASP A 132 5.74 -5.63 -10.46
CA ASP A 132 4.63 -4.68 -10.52
C ASP A 132 4.77 -3.57 -9.47
N LEU A 133 5.09 -3.96 -8.24
CA LEU A 133 5.32 -3.06 -7.11
C LEU A 133 6.52 -2.14 -7.39
N GLN A 134 7.66 -2.68 -7.83
CA GLN A 134 8.85 -1.86 -8.11
C GLN A 134 8.60 -0.88 -9.26
N ALA A 135 7.84 -1.29 -10.28
CA ALA A 135 7.45 -0.42 -11.38
C ALA A 135 6.53 0.72 -10.89
N ALA A 136 5.50 0.40 -10.11
CA ALA A 136 4.61 1.38 -9.50
C ALA A 136 5.36 2.35 -8.58
N LYS A 137 6.24 1.82 -7.72
CA LYS A 137 7.10 2.62 -6.83
C LYS A 137 7.96 3.59 -7.63
N THR A 138 8.61 3.10 -8.68
CA THR A 138 9.43 3.94 -9.57
C THR A 138 8.60 5.03 -10.24
N ALA A 139 7.39 4.70 -10.71
CA ALA A 139 6.47 5.68 -11.29
C ALA A 139 6.08 6.77 -10.29
N VAL A 140 5.77 6.38 -9.05
CA VAL A 140 5.49 7.29 -7.93
C VAL A 140 6.70 8.20 -7.65
N TYR A 141 7.91 7.67 -7.59
CA TYR A 141 9.13 8.48 -7.44
C TYR A 141 9.38 9.43 -8.60
N LYS A 142 9.12 9.04 -9.85
CA LYS A 142 9.22 9.96 -10.98
C LYS A 142 8.23 11.13 -10.85
N LEU A 143 7.02 10.89 -10.34
CA LEU A 143 6.07 11.96 -10.03
C LEU A 143 6.55 12.84 -8.85
N LEU A 144 7.17 12.24 -7.82
CA LEU A 144 7.82 12.96 -6.70
C LEU A 144 8.87 13.95 -7.23
N GLU A 145 9.69 13.52 -8.18
CA GLU A 145 10.75 14.30 -8.82
C GLU A 145 10.22 15.36 -9.82
N GLY A 146 8.90 15.43 -10.02
CA GLY A 146 8.28 16.41 -10.91
C GLY A 146 8.26 16.00 -12.38
N ARG A 147 8.51 14.74 -12.73
CA ARG A 147 8.35 14.24 -14.10
C ARG A 147 6.90 14.35 -14.55
N GLU A 148 6.72 14.57 -15.85
CA GLU A 148 5.40 14.65 -16.47
C GLU A 148 4.68 13.30 -16.44
N HIS A 149 3.35 13.35 -16.29
CA HIS A 149 2.50 12.15 -16.27
C HIS A 149 2.70 11.28 -17.51
N ALA A 150 2.75 11.90 -18.69
CA ALA A 150 2.98 11.19 -19.95
C ALA A 150 4.30 10.40 -19.95
N THR A 151 5.38 10.97 -19.39
CA THR A 151 6.67 10.29 -19.27
C THR A 151 6.62 9.11 -18.32
N VAL A 152 5.85 9.24 -17.23
CA VAL A 152 5.66 8.16 -16.26
C VAL A 152 4.84 7.01 -16.86
N TYR A 153 3.78 7.32 -17.61
CA TYR A 153 2.97 6.30 -18.27
C TYR A 153 3.75 5.56 -19.36
N ALA A 154 4.49 6.30 -20.21
CA ALA A 154 5.36 5.70 -21.23
C ALA A 154 6.40 4.73 -20.62
N PHE A 155 6.94 5.05 -19.44
CA PHE A 155 7.83 4.16 -18.71
C PHE A 155 7.13 2.85 -18.28
N LEU A 156 5.92 2.93 -17.74
CA LEU A 156 5.16 1.75 -17.32
C LEU A 156 4.73 0.90 -18.52
N GLU A 157 4.27 1.54 -19.60
CA GLU A 157 3.92 0.87 -20.86
C GLU A 157 5.11 0.12 -21.46
N ALA A 158 6.30 0.73 -21.44
CA ALA A 158 7.51 0.09 -21.94
C ALA A 158 7.85 -1.19 -21.15
N LYS A 159 7.80 -1.13 -19.80
CA LYS A 159 8.01 -2.31 -18.94
C LYS A 159 6.97 -3.40 -19.20
N ARG A 160 5.70 -3.01 -19.37
CA ARG A 160 4.62 -3.95 -19.70
C ARG A 160 4.87 -4.64 -21.03
N LYS A 161 5.26 -3.89 -22.07
CA LYS A 161 5.55 -4.42 -23.40
C LYS A 161 6.75 -5.37 -23.42
N GLN A 162 7.70 -5.18 -22.50
CA GLN A 162 8.85 -6.07 -22.32
C GLN A 162 8.49 -7.39 -21.60
N GLY A 163 7.25 -7.55 -21.15
CA GLY A 163 6.81 -8.73 -20.39
C GLY A 163 7.34 -8.77 -18.97
N GLU A 164 7.80 -7.63 -18.43
CA GLU A 164 8.33 -7.52 -17.07
C GLU A 164 7.23 -7.37 -16.01
N LEU A 165 5.98 -7.12 -16.44
CA LEU A 165 4.83 -6.87 -15.57
C LEU A 165 3.74 -7.90 -15.83
N SER A 166 2.96 -8.18 -14.78
CA SER A 166 1.97 -9.26 -14.75
C SER A 166 0.65 -8.94 -15.45
#